data_AF-A0A2S1XTE2-F1
#
_entry.id   AF-A0A2S1XTE2-F1
#
_cell.length_a   1.000
_cell.length_b   1.000
_cell.length_c   1.000
_cell.angle_alpha   90.00
_cell.angle_beta   90.00
_cell.angle_gamma   90.00
#
_symmetry.space_group_name_H-M   'P 1'
#
loop_
_entity.id
_entity.type
_entity.pdbx_description
1 polymer ?
#
loop_
_entity_poly.entity_id
_entity_poly.type
_entity_poly.pdbx_seq_one_letter_code
_entity_poly.pdbx_strand_id
1 'polypeptide(L)' 'MSCVLRFRGEGPAYERAKGVADAMRLSMEDYLLACIAEGHKVLKARHLPLDSELEEPAFIRRGLLLELLTKGGR' A
#
# COMPACT_ATOMS: atom_id res chain seq x y z
N MET A 1 6.64 -7.14 13.51
CA MET A 1 7.15 -5.94 12.81
C MET A 1 5.96 -5.07 12.47
N SER A 2 5.87 -3.84 12.98
CA SER A 2 4.83 -2.87 12.60
C SER A 2 5.36 -1.97 11.49
N CYS A 3 4.69 -1.95 10.33
CA CYS A 3 4.97 -0.99 9.27
C CYS A 3 4.13 0.26 9.52
N VAL A 4 4.78 1.42 9.62
CA VAL A 4 4.08 2.71 9.79
C VAL A 4 3.94 3.39 8.43
N LEU A 5 2.70 3.58 7.97
CA LEU A 5 2.43 4.23 6.70
C LEU A 5 2.31 5.75 6.90
N ARG A 6 3.04 6.52 6.09
CA ARG A 6 2.99 7.98 6.12
C ARG A 6 3.22 8.59 4.74
N PHE A 7 2.68 9.78 4.53
CA PHE A 7 3.07 10.61 3.41
C PHE A 7 4.52 11.09 3.57
N ARG A 8 5.23 11.27 2.45
CA ARG A 8 6.61 11.80 2.45
C ARG A 8 6.68 13.26 2.89
N GLY A 9 5.60 14.02 2.77
CA GLY A 9 5.50 15.40 3.19
C GLY A 9 4.07 15.93 3.02
N GLU A 10 3.86 17.16 3.48
CA GLU A 10 2.58 17.87 3.42
C GLU A 10 2.52 18.70 2.13
N GLY A 11 1.60 18.35 1.25
CA GLY A 11 1.42 18.98 -0.05
C GLY A 11 0.06 18.62 -0.65
N PRO A 12 -0.23 19.00 -1.90
CA PRO A 12 -1.59 18.87 -2.46
C PRO A 12 -2.16 17.44 -2.41
N ALA A 13 -1.32 16.41 -2.54
CA ALA A 13 -1.74 15.02 -2.41
C ALA A 13 -2.12 14.64 -0.97
N TYR A 14 -1.35 15.12 0.01
CA TYR A 14 -1.64 14.91 1.43
C TYR A 14 -2.92 15.64 1.84
N GLU A 15 -3.10 16.91 1.44
CA GLU A 15 -4.30 17.68 1.80
C GLU A 15 -5.58 17.02 1.28
N ARG A 16 -5.55 16.51 0.04
CA ARG A 16 -6.69 15.74 -0.50
C ARG A 16 -6.94 14.46 0.29
N ALA A 17 -5.89 13.71 0.60
CA ALA A 17 -6.01 12.48 1.37
C ALA A 17 -6.54 12.73 2.79
N LYS A 18 -6.04 13.79 3.44
CA LYS A 18 -6.47 14.23 4.76
C LYS A 18 -7.94 14.65 4.78
N GLY A 19 -8.39 15.42 3.80
CA GLY A 19 -9.81 15.78 3.69
C GLY A 19 -10.74 14.56 3.61
N VAL A 20 -10.33 13.50 2.91
CA VAL A 20 -11.09 12.24 2.84
C VAL A 20 -11.01 11.47 4.16
N ALA A 21 -9.81 11.35 4.74
CA ALA A 21 -9.61 10.67 6.02
C ALA A 21 -10.45 11.31 7.14
N ASP A 22 -10.44 12.65 7.22
CA ASP A 22 -11.23 13.44 8.18
C ASP A 22 -12.73 13.21 7.98
N ALA A 23 -13.22 13.23 6.72
CA ALA A 23 -14.62 12.95 6.40
C ALA A 23 -15.05 11.53 6.79
N MET A 24 -14.13 10.57 6.72
CA MET A 24 -14.33 9.18 7.14
C MET A 24 -14.09 8.95 8.64
N ARG A 25 -13.65 9.97 9.38
CA ARG A 25 -13.22 9.88 10.79
C ARG A 25 -12.13 8.84 11.03
N LEU A 26 -11.19 8.75 10.09
CA LEU A 26 -10.04 7.86 10.16
C LEU A 26 -8.77 8.64 10.49
N SER A 27 -7.83 7.98 11.17
CA SER A 27 -6.46 8.48 11.18
C SER A 27 -5.86 8.40 9.77
N MET A 28 -4.83 9.19 9.49
CA MET A 28 -4.13 9.11 8.19
C MET A 28 -3.52 7.73 7.94
N GLU A 29 -3.07 7.04 8.98
CA GLU A 29 -2.53 5.69 8.88
C GLU A 29 -3.62 4.69 8.50
N ASP A 30 -4.77 4.73 9.19
CA ASP A 30 -5.92 3.87 8.88
C ASP A 30 -6.47 4.12 7.48
N TYR A 31 -6.51 5.39 7.05
CA TYR A 31 -6.89 5.76 5.69
C TYR A 31 -5.94 5.13 4.65
N LEU A 32 -4.63 5.19 4.86
CA LEU A 32 -3.66 4.58 3.96
C LEU A 32 -3.78 3.05 3.90
N LEU A 33 -4.01 2.40 5.05
CA LEU A 33 -4.28 0.96 5.12
C LEU A 33 -5.56 0.60 4.35
N ALA A 34 -6.62 1.38 4.51
CA ALA A 34 -7.87 1.18 3.78
C ALA A 34 -7.68 1.32 2.26
N CYS A 35 -6.92 2.33 1.80
CA CYS A 35 -6.60 2.49 0.38
C CYS A 35 -5.84 1.28 -0.19
N ILE A 36 -4.88 0.73 0.55
CA ILE A 36 -4.15 -0.47 0.14
C ILE A 36 -5.09 -1.67 0.03
N ALA A 37 -5.95 -1.87 1.03
CA ALA A 37 -6.92 -2.95 1.04
C ALA A 37 -7.91 -2.87 -0.13
N GLU A 38 -8.48 -1.69 -0.40
CA GLU A 38 -9.37 -1.46 -1.54
C GLU A 38 -8.66 -1.62 -2.88
N GLY A 39 -7.44 -1.09 -3.01
CA GLY A 39 -6.62 -1.30 -4.20
C GLY A 39 -6.37 -2.79 -4.48
N HIS A 40 -6.10 -3.58 -3.43
CA HIS A 40 -5.91 -5.02 -3.55
C HIS A 40 -7.19 -5.74 -3.99
N LYS A 41 -8.36 -5.36 -3.47
CA LYS A 41 -9.67 -5.90 -3.92
C LYS A 41 -9.90 -5.62 -5.41
N VAL A 42 -9.64 -4.38 -5.86
CA VAL A 42 -9.78 -4.00 -7.27
C VAL A 42 -8.84 -4.80 -8.16
N LEU A 43 -7.59 -4.99 -7.74
CA LEU A 43 -6.61 -5.78 -8.49
C LEU A 43 -7.03 -7.26 -8.58
N LYS A 44 -7.54 -7.84 -7.48
CA LYS A 44 -8.09 -9.21 -7.46
C LYS A 44 -9.33 -9.35 -8.34
N ALA A 45 -10.26 -8.39 -8.29
CA ALA A 45 -11.48 -8.44 -9.08
C ALA A 45 -11.23 -8.30 -10.59
N ARG A 46 -10.15 -7.62 -10.98
CA ARG A 46 -9.70 -7.50 -12.38
C ARG A 46 -8.92 -8.73 -12.87
N HIS A 47 -8.53 -9.64 -11.98
CA HIS A 47 -7.87 -10.88 -12.37
C HIS A 47 -8.90 -11.92 -12.79
N LEU A 48 -8.82 -12.35 -14.05
CA LEU A 48 -9.35 -13.65 -14.47
C LEU A 48 -8.51 -14.77 -13.81
N PRO A 49 -9.08 -15.96 -13.54
CA PRO A 49 -8.49 -16.98 -12.65
C PRO A 49 -7.25 -17.72 -13.20
N LEU A 50 -6.55 -17.17 -14.20
CA LEU A 50 -5.58 -17.93 -15.01
C LEU A 50 -4.11 -17.56 -14.81
N ASP A 51 -3.77 -16.54 -14.01
CA ASP A 51 -2.37 -16.18 -13.74
C ASP A 51 -1.98 -16.47 -12.29
N SER A 52 -1.55 -17.71 -12.05
CA SER A 52 -0.96 -18.13 -10.77
C SER A 52 0.30 -17.33 -10.41
N GLU A 53 0.96 -16.73 -11.40
CA GLU A 53 2.14 -15.88 -11.18
C GLU A 53 1.81 -14.63 -10.35
N LEU A 54 0.54 -14.20 -10.30
CA LEU A 54 0.13 -12.96 -9.64
C LEU A 54 -0.35 -13.17 -8.20
N GLU A 55 -0.35 -14.41 -7.69
CA GLU A 55 -0.53 -14.74 -6.26
C GLU A 55 0.61 -14.22 -5.40
N GLU A 56 1.84 -14.25 -5.93
CA GLU A 56 2.99 -13.72 -5.22
C GLU A 56 2.97 -12.19 -5.20
N PRO A 57 3.27 -11.53 -4.07
CA PRO A 57 3.37 -10.07 -4.01
C PRO A 57 4.22 -9.49 -5.14
N ALA A 58 3.81 -8.34 -5.70
CA ALA A 58 4.43 -7.75 -6.89
C ALA A 58 5.94 -7.49 -6.78
N PHE A 59 6.47 -7.32 -5.55
CA PHE A 59 7.91 -7.18 -5.33
C PHE A 59 8.66 -8.50 -5.55
N ILE A 60 8.09 -9.65 -5.17
CA ILE A 60 8.68 -10.97 -5.42
C ILE A 60 8.74 -11.22 -6.94
N ARG A 61 7.64 -10.96 -7.65
CA ARG A 61 7.54 -11.10 -9.11
C ARG A 61 8.52 -10.23 -9.89
N ARG A 62 8.87 -9.06 -9.34
CA ARG A 62 9.85 -8.14 -9.95
C ARG A 62 11.30 -8.48 -9.58
N GLY A 63 11.54 -9.62 -8.94
CA GLY A 63 12.87 -10.04 -8.49
C GLY A 63 13.43 -9.13 -7.38
N LEU A 64 12.60 -8.34 -6.71
CA LEU A 64 13.03 -7.56 -5.55
C LEU A 64 13.08 -8.51 -4.36
N LEU A 65 14.26 -9.09 -4.13
CA LEU A 65 14.51 -9.88 -2.93
C LEU A 65 14.23 -9.02 -1.69
N LEU A 66 13.50 -9.61 -0.74
CA LEU A 66 13.16 -9.03 0.57
C LEU A 66 14.41 -8.55 1.35
N GLU A 67 15.62 -8.95 0.94
CA GLU A 67 16.90 -8.50 1.48
C GLU A 67 17.14 -6.98 1.39
N LEU A 68 16.49 -6.28 0.45
CA LEU A 68 16.59 -4.82 0.36
C LEU A 68 15.68 -4.07 1.34
N LEU A 69 14.71 -4.75 1.96
CA LEU A 69 13.84 -4.17 2.98
C LEU A 69 14.33 -4.43 4.42
N THR A 70 15.28 -5.36 4.58
CA THR A 70 15.91 -5.68 5.88
C THR A 70 17.31 -5.09 6.06
N LYS A 71 17.96 -4.59 4.99
CA LYS A 71 19.23 -3.85 5.10
C LYS A 71 19.03 -2.34 5.26
N GLY A 72 18.33 -1.96 6.33
CA GLY A 72 18.65 -0.74 7.06
C GLY A 72 19.78 -1.07 8.04
N GLY A 73 21.02 -1.08 7.56
CA GLY A 73 22.16 -1.58 8.33
C GLY A 73 23.43 -0.78 8.08
N ARG A 74 23.56 0.30 8.85
CA ARG A 74 24.68 1.26 8.98
C ARG A 74 24.78 2.37 7.94
#